data_AF-A0AAV5Y3V1-F1
#
_entry.id   AF-A0AAV5Y3V1-F1
#
_cell.length_a   1.000
_cell.length_b   1.000
_cell.length_c   1.000
_cell.angle_alpha   90.00
_cell.angle_beta   90.00
_cell.angle_gamma   90.00
#
_symmetry.space_group_name_H-M   'P 1'
#
loop_
_entity.id
_entity.type
_entity.pdbx_description
1 polymer ?
#
loop_
_entity_poly.entity_id
_entity_poly.type
_entity_poly.pdbx_seq_one_letter_code
_entity_poly.pdbx_strand_id
1 'polypeptide(L)'
;MEANVDHIARELAALTQRFVDLGARLAETARGLEDAGAPPATGLVDELVGARGQFVQLRSHALSTAAAVGVTHASDPQSLHDLEPLLAAIEEALREQARREALAQAQHGAVSTLDRVRQIIHYDDPKFAALGTCHDQAHETRAAVMALTEIESDDARRTIDRIGPFADLLALVENRDGLDDDRYAELEESVSRGFGRPLAVAAARGRLGFEGDILETPPTAEPEAAAVAVPAPESAETLELEDAAPSEVEPDAASSAIEEELAAESALELEATEAALELESSEPVLEMEEPAAPEPVTTDSAPASDSSVLLEFEPDPVAVVAATDPAPAAEASADPSAPDETAQWWLAAWARWSGWKSSHDFSSAVREELGKYPYLLSVPIQKSPDYEDGLLAYGYSLLMDHVEKQNPGCVGNALNNLKPGQNRPVGEQLYDYLISEGKLRDTYGDFIRQTLLAAVPEPGLWFQFRILESKEDTRILQRPSARIGDTELSGQRLASDGQRYNEHKFKMTLGPLTTRFVLVSADVKDSRSAGFKLAVDGTITDTGWVAGVPAGARSTAKSEAKRIPEDGLHVTGLGKDYSGLWVAVFNPDPLADHRYELSVFLRKDSRSPFKTKG
;
A
#
# COMPACT_ATOMS: atom_id res chain seq x y z
N MET A 1 12.41 7.24 -13.79
CA MET A 1 13.52 7.23 -14.78
C MET A 1 13.55 5.96 -15.64
N GLU A 2 13.16 4.79 -15.11
CA GLU A 2 13.12 3.51 -15.86
C GLU A 2 12.31 3.57 -17.17
N ALA A 3 11.14 4.22 -17.15
CA ALA A 3 10.31 4.43 -18.35
C ALA A 3 11.04 5.17 -19.50
N ASN A 4 12.09 5.94 -19.17
CA ASN A 4 12.91 6.63 -20.15
C ASN A 4 13.90 5.68 -20.84
N VAL A 5 14.44 4.69 -20.10
CA VAL A 5 15.39 3.71 -20.63
C VAL A 5 14.69 2.70 -21.55
N ASP A 6 13.51 2.21 -21.15
CA ASP A 6 12.67 1.33 -21.98
C ASP A 6 12.24 1.99 -23.30
N HIS A 7 12.09 3.32 -23.30
CA HIS A 7 11.80 4.07 -24.50
C HIS A 7 13.03 4.13 -25.42
N ILE A 8 14.20 4.48 -24.87
CA ILE A 8 15.47 4.52 -25.62
C ILE A 8 15.81 3.14 -26.21
N ALA A 9 15.61 2.06 -25.45
CA ALA A 9 15.83 0.69 -25.93
C ALA A 9 14.90 0.30 -27.11
N ARG A 10 13.62 0.69 -27.04
CA ARG A 10 12.66 0.48 -28.15
C ARG A 10 13.01 1.30 -29.38
N GLU A 11 13.42 2.56 -29.20
CA GLU A 11 13.87 3.41 -30.31
C GLU A 11 15.15 2.87 -30.94
N LEU A 12 16.08 2.35 -30.14
CA LEU A 12 17.29 1.68 -30.62
C LEU A 12 16.93 0.48 -31.50
N ALA A 13 16.04 -0.41 -31.04
CA ALA A 13 15.60 -1.57 -31.81
C ALA A 13 14.91 -1.17 -33.13
N ALA A 14 14.01 -0.18 -33.09
CA ALA A 14 13.32 0.31 -34.27
C ALA A 14 14.28 0.95 -35.29
N LEU A 15 15.24 1.74 -34.80
CA LEU A 15 16.24 2.40 -35.64
C LEU A 15 17.22 1.40 -36.25
N THR A 16 17.64 0.38 -35.49
CA THR A 16 18.44 -0.75 -36.00
C THR A 16 17.74 -1.44 -37.16
N GLN A 17 16.45 -1.79 -37.02
CA GLN A 17 15.69 -2.39 -38.11
C GLN A 17 15.61 -1.47 -39.33
N ARG A 18 15.39 -0.17 -39.12
CA ARG A 18 15.35 0.82 -40.21
C ARG A 18 16.68 0.91 -40.97
N PHE A 19 17.83 0.86 -40.27
CA PHE A 19 19.13 0.85 -40.93
C PHE A 19 19.39 -0.44 -41.71
N VAL A 20 18.91 -1.60 -41.23
CA VAL A 20 18.95 -2.87 -41.97
C VAL A 20 18.17 -2.76 -43.28
N ASP A 21 16.94 -2.25 -43.23
CA ASP A 21 16.08 -2.10 -44.40
C ASP A 21 16.66 -1.09 -45.41
N LEU A 22 17.21 0.02 -44.93
CA LEU A 22 17.91 1.00 -45.77
C LEU A 22 19.16 0.42 -46.43
N GLY A 23 19.93 -0.39 -45.69
CA GLY A 23 21.09 -1.09 -46.22
C GLY A 23 20.73 -2.04 -47.37
N ALA A 24 19.63 -2.79 -47.23
CA ALA A 24 19.13 -3.67 -48.28
C ALA A 24 18.72 -2.89 -49.55
N ARG A 25 18.00 -1.77 -49.38
CA ARG A 25 17.58 -0.91 -50.50
C ARG A 25 18.75 -0.22 -51.19
N LEU A 26 19.76 0.21 -50.44
CA LEU A 26 20.99 0.76 -51.00
C LEU A 26 21.76 -0.28 -51.83
N ALA A 27 21.85 -1.52 -51.33
CA ALA A 27 22.49 -2.61 -52.06
C ALA A 27 21.75 -2.96 -53.36
N GLU A 28 20.41 -2.96 -53.34
CA GLU A 28 19.58 -3.17 -54.54
C GLU A 28 19.76 -2.03 -55.55
N THR A 29 19.77 -0.79 -55.07
CA THR A 29 19.98 0.40 -55.90
C THR A 29 21.37 0.39 -56.55
N ALA A 30 22.41 -0.01 -55.80
CA ALA A 30 23.77 -0.13 -56.33
C ALA A 30 23.85 -1.15 -57.47
N ARG A 31 23.20 -2.32 -57.33
CA ARG A 31 23.12 -3.32 -58.41
C ARG A 31 22.34 -2.78 -59.62
N GLY A 32 21.22 -2.10 -59.41
CA GLY A 32 20.45 -1.49 -60.49
C GLY A 32 21.23 -0.42 -61.27
N LEU A 33 22.09 0.33 -60.58
CA LEU A 33 23.00 1.28 -61.21
C LEU A 33 24.11 0.58 -62.01
N GLU A 34 24.69 -0.50 -61.47
CA GLU A 34 25.75 -1.28 -62.12
C GLU A 34 25.25 -2.04 -63.37
N ASP A 35 24.09 -2.69 -63.27
CA ASP A 35 23.56 -3.55 -64.34
C ASP A 35 22.84 -2.77 -65.45
N ALA A 36 22.11 -1.71 -65.09
CA ALA A 36 21.19 -1.01 -66.00
C ALA A 36 21.46 0.50 -66.15
N GLY A 37 22.45 1.04 -65.44
CA GLY A 37 22.69 2.49 -65.40
C GLY A 37 21.53 3.29 -64.79
N ALA A 38 20.65 2.63 -64.03
CA ALA A 38 19.47 3.26 -63.46
C ALA A 38 19.86 4.18 -62.28
N PRO A 39 19.41 5.44 -62.25
CA PRO A 39 19.72 6.33 -61.14
C PRO A 39 19.04 5.88 -59.84
N PRO A 40 19.61 6.22 -58.66
CA PRO A 40 18.98 5.97 -57.38
C PRO A 40 17.57 6.55 -57.28
N ALA A 41 16.69 5.87 -56.55
CA ALA A 41 15.34 6.36 -56.30
C ALA A 41 15.37 7.74 -55.62
N THR A 42 14.55 8.66 -56.12
CA THR A 42 14.33 9.98 -55.50
C THR A 42 13.75 9.79 -54.10
N GLY A 43 14.53 10.14 -53.07
CA GLY A 43 14.16 10.05 -51.65
C GLY A 43 15.07 9.17 -50.79
N LEU A 44 15.89 8.28 -51.38
CA LEU A 44 16.76 7.38 -50.61
C LEU A 44 17.81 8.14 -49.78
N VAL A 45 18.32 9.26 -50.33
CA VAL A 45 19.26 10.14 -49.62
C VAL A 45 18.57 10.83 -48.44
N ASP A 46 17.33 11.30 -48.62
CA ASP A 46 16.55 11.94 -47.56
C ASP A 46 16.20 10.95 -46.44
N GLU A 47 15.88 9.70 -46.78
CA GLU A 47 15.66 8.64 -45.80
C GLU A 47 16.92 8.33 -44.98
N LEU A 48 18.10 8.34 -45.60
CA LEU A 48 19.38 8.12 -44.93
C LEU A 48 19.77 9.31 -44.02
N VAL A 49 19.54 10.54 -44.47
CA VAL A 49 19.70 11.75 -43.65
C VAL A 49 18.75 11.71 -42.46
N GLY A 50 17.50 11.30 -42.65
CA GLY A 50 16.50 11.15 -41.60
C GLY A 50 16.90 10.09 -40.56
N ALA A 51 17.33 8.90 -41.00
CA ALA A 51 17.79 7.84 -40.11
C ALA A 51 19.03 8.26 -39.30
N ARG A 52 19.99 8.95 -39.94
CA ARG A 52 21.15 9.53 -39.24
C ARG A 52 20.74 10.60 -38.23
N GLY A 53 19.77 11.45 -38.56
CA GLY A 53 19.24 12.45 -37.63
C GLY A 53 18.63 11.81 -36.37
N GLN A 54 17.85 10.75 -36.55
CA GLN A 54 17.28 9.97 -35.45
C GLN A 54 18.37 9.30 -34.59
N PHE A 55 19.43 8.77 -35.19
CA PHE A 55 20.56 8.23 -34.43
C PHE A 55 21.23 9.29 -33.56
N VAL A 56 21.47 10.49 -34.09
CA VAL A 56 22.09 11.59 -33.32
C VAL A 56 21.20 12.00 -32.15
N GLN A 57 19.88 12.05 -32.34
CA GLN A 57 18.92 12.33 -31.28
C GLN A 57 18.95 11.24 -30.20
N LEU A 58 18.82 9.97 -30.60
CA LEU A 58 18.87 8.82 -29.69
C LEU A 58 20.15 8.79 -28.87
N ARG A 59 21.30 9.03 -29.52
CA ARG A 59 22.60 9.14 -28.85
C ARG A 59 22.62 10.25 -27.81
N SER A 60 22.14 11.45 -28.17
CA SER A 60 22.12 12.58 -27.23
C SER A 60 21.24 12.29 -26.01
N HIS A 61 20.13 11.59 -26.22
CA HIS A 61 19.23 11.17 -25.15
C HIS A 61 19.89 10.15 -24.23
N ALA A 62 20.50 9.09 -24.80
CA ALA A 62 21.22 8.08 -24.03
C ALA A 62 22.36 8.68 -23.19
N LEU A 63 23.14 9.61 -23.76
CA LEU A 63 24.22 10.30 -23.04
C LEU A 63 23.70 11.22 -21.93
N SER A 64 22.59 11.93 -22.16
CA SER A 64 21.94 12.76 -21.14
C SER A 64 21.45 11.90 -19.97
N THR A 65 20.82 10.76 -20.26
CA THR A 65 20.38 9.80 -19.24
C THR A 65 21.56 9.20 -18.49
N ALA A 66 22.64 8.82 -19.18
CA ALA A 66 23.87 8.34 -18.54
C ALA A 66 24.45 9.36 -17.55
N ALA A 67 24.52 10.63 -17.95
CA ALA A 67 25.01 11.71 -17.10
C ALA A 67 24.12 11.92 -15.88
N ALA A 68 22.79 11.85 -16.04
CA ALA A 68 21.84 12.02 -14.93
C ALA A 68 21.98 10.93 -13.85
N VAL A 69 22.32 9.69 -14.25
CA VAL A 69 22.49 8.55 -13.34
C VAL A 69 23.97 8.36 -12.91
N GLY A 70 24.88 9.22 -13.38
CA GLY A 70 26.30 9.18 -13.01
C GLY A 70 27.09 8.05 -13.65
N VAL A 71 26.61 7.48 -14.76
CA VAL A 71 27.34 6.45 -15.52
C VAL A 71 28.51 7.10 -16.25
N THR A 72 29.71 6.53 -16.10
CA THR A 72 30.89 6.97 -16.83
C THR A 72 31.12 6.07 -18.05
N HIS A 73 31.44 6.70 -19.19
CA HIS A 73 31.73 6.01 -20.44
C HIS A 73 33.10 6.42 -20.97
N ALA A 74 33.86 5.46 -21.51
CA ALA A 74 35.23 5.69 -21.96
C ALA A 74 35.33 6.48 -23.27
N SER A 75 34.27 6.46 -24.10
CA SER A 75 34.22 7.15 -25.40
C SER A 75 32.78 7.39 -25.82
N ASP A 76 32.54 8.48 -26.56
CA ASP A 76 31.20 8.78 -27.07
C ASP A 76 30.79 7.75 -28.13
N PRO A 77 29.61 7.12 -27.99
CA PRO A 77 29.14 6.10 -28.92
C PRO A 77 28.99 6.67 -30.34
N GLN A 78 29.57 5.98 -31.33
CA GLN A 78 29.52 6.38 -32.74
C GLN A 78 28.61 5.48 -33.58
N SER A 79 28.22 4.33 -33.04
CA SER A 79 27.33 3.36 -33.68
C SER A 79 26.12 3.01 -32.79
N LEU A 80 25.10 2.37 -33.38
CA LEU A 80 23.97 1.81 -32.63
C LEU A 80 24.42 0.69 -31.68
N HIS A 81 25.41 -0.10 -32.09
CA HIS A 81 25.96 -1.18 -31.27
C HIS A 81 26.70 -0.62 -30.04
N ASP A 82 27.31 0.55 -30.16
CA ASP A 82 27.99 1.22 -29.03
C ASP A 82 26.99 1.73 -27.97
N LEU A 83 25.71 1.91 -28.33
CA LEU A 83 24.67 2.34 -27.39
C LEU A 83 24.16 1.20 -26.49
N GLU A 84 24.22 -0.05 -26.94
CA GLU A 84 23.78 -1.22 -26.16
C GLU A 84 24.50 -1.37 -24.81
N PRO A 85 25.86 -1.36 -24.73
CA PRO A 85 26.55 -1.46 -23.44
C PRO A 85 26.32 -0.22 -22.56
N LEU A 86 26.12 0.95 -23.15
CA LEU A 86 25.78 2.17 -22.41
C LEU A 86 24.41 2.03 -21.73
N LEU A 87 23.40 1.52 -22.44
CA LEU A 87 22.07 1.29 -21.87
C LEU A 87 22.11 0.26 -20.75
N ALA A 88 22.83 -0.85 -20.93
CA ALA A 88 23.01 -1.85 -19.88
C ALA A 88 23.66 -1.24 -18.61
N ALA A 89 24.65 -0.35 -18.78
CA ALA A 89 25.28 0.36 -17.67
C ALA A 89 24.33 1.34 -16.97
N ILE A 90 23.45 2.02 -17.72
CA ILE A 90 22.39 2.88 -17.17
C ILE A 90 21.39 2.06 -16.36
N GLU A 91 20.92 0.93 -16.88
CA GLU A 91 19.98 0.04 -16.17
C GLU A 91 20.59 -0.48 -14.87
N GLU A 92 21.86 -0.87 -14.88
CA GLU A 92 22.57 -1.31 -13.68
C GLU A 92 22.66 -0.20 -12.63
N ALA A 93 23.04 1.01 -13.06
CA ALA A 93 23.16 2.15 -12.17
C ALA A 93 21.82 2.56 -11.55
N LEU A 94 20.73 2.49 -12.33
CA LEU A 94 19.37 2.71 -11.83
C LEU A 94 18.94 1.66 -10.81
N ARG A 95 19.21 0.37 -11.07
CA ARG A 95 18.89 -0.72 -10.13
C ARG A 95 19.65 -0.56 -8.81
N GLU A 96 20.93 -0.21 -8.88
CA GLU A 96 21.74 0.03 -7.69
C GLU A 96 21.31 1.30 -6.93
N GLN A 97 20.87 2.35 -7.63
CA GLN A 97 20.27 3.52 -6.98
C GLN A 97 18.95 3.15 -6.26
N ALA A 98 18.05 2.41 -6.93
CA ALA A 98 16.80 1.96 -6.32
C ALA A 98 17.05 1.09 -5.08
N ARG A 99 18.07 0.21 -5.12
CA ARG A 99 18.45 -0.61 -3.96
C ARG A 99 18.93 0.24 -2.78
N ARG A 100 19.73 1.28 -3.05
CA ARG A 100 20.20 2.25 -2.03
C ARG A 100 19.04 3.05 -1.43
N GLU A 101 18.11 3.52 -2.26
CA GLU A 101 16.93 4.25 -1.81
C GLU A 101 16.01 3.36 -0.95
N ALA A 102 15.76 2.12 -1.37
CA ALA A 102 14.99 1.16 -0.59
C ALA A 102 15.64 0.89 0.77
N LEU A 103 16.97 0.74 0.82
CA LEU A 103 17.71 0.56 2.07
C LEU A 103 17.53 1.76 2.99
N ALA A 104 17.71 2.97 2.46
CA ALA A 104 17.55 4.20 3.22
C ALA A 104 16.13 4.35 3.77
N GLN A 105 15.10 4.00 2.98
CA GLN A 105 13.70 4.02 3.41
C GLN A 105 13.43 2.99 4.52
N ALA A 106 13.90 1.76 4.36
CA ALA A 106 13.75 0.71 5.36
C ALA A 106 14.45 1.08 6.68
N GLN A 107 15.67 1.61 6.58
CA GLN A 107 16.44 2.15 7.71
C GLN A 107 15.69 3.29 8.41
N HIS A 108 15.15 4.24 7.64
CA HIS A 108 14.40 5.37 8.19
C HIS A 108 13.13 4.92 8.93
N GLY A 109 12.33 4.06 8.32
CA GLY A 109 11.12 3.52 8.95
C GLY A 109 11.41 2.75 10.24
N ALA A 110 12.41 1.87 10.20
CA ALA A 110 12.87 1.11 11.36
C ALA A 110 13.34 2.02 12.51
N VAL A 111 14.18 3.02 12.21
CA VAL A 111 14.68 3.97 13.22
C VAL A 111 13.55 4.79 13.81
N SER A 112 12.59 5.23 12.99
CA SER A 112 11.41 5.97 13.46
C SER A 112 10.62 5.16 14.51
N THR A 113 10.33 3.89 14.22
CA THR A 113 9.67 2.97 15.17
C THR A 113 10.46 2.83 16.47
N LEU A 114 11.77 2.61 16.38
CA LEU A 114 12.63 2.41 17.56
C LEU A 114 12.77 3.68 18.40
N ASP A 115 12.92 4.84 17.76
CA ASP A 115 13.01 6.13 18.46
C ASP A 115 11.65 6.49 19.11
N ARG A 116 10.52 6.11 18.49
CA ARG A 116 9.20 6.24 19.10
C ARG A 116 9.03 5.35 20.32
N VAL A 117 9.44 4.08 20.27
CA VAL A 117 9.39 3.19 21.46
C VAL A 117 10.18 3.77 22.64
N ARG A 118 11.35 4.38 22.37
CA ARG A 118 12.19 4.97 23.41
C ARG A 118 11.56 6.19 24.11
N GLN A 119 10.47 6.74 23.57
CA GLN A 119 9.69 7.81 24.19
C GLN A 119 8.57 7.29 25.11
N ILE A 120 8.35 5.98 25.16
CA ILE A 120 7.36 5.38 26.05
C ILE A 120 7.83 5.58 27.50
N ILE A 121 6.90 6.01 28.35
CA ILE A 121 7.08 6.13 29.78
C ILE A 121 6.11 5.19 30.50
N HIS A 122 6.47 4.78 31.72
CA HIS A 122 5.55 4.10 32.61
C HIS A 122 4.97 5.10 33.61
N TYR A 123 3.64 5.23 33.67
CA TYR A 123 2.97 6.28 34.44
C TYR A 123 3.18 6.16 35.95
N ASP A 124 3.16 4.93 36.51
CA ASP A 124 3.27 4.75 37.97
C ASP A 124 4.72 4.55 38.50
N ASP A 125 5.63 4.04 37.67
CA ASP A 125 7.00 3.69 38.06
C ASP A 125 8.00 4.13 36.98
N PRO A 126 8.60 5.33 37.11
CA PRO A 126 9.62 5.82 36.19
C PRO A 126 10.89 4.95 36.12
N LYS A 127 11.09 4.00 37.04
CA LYS A 127 12.23 3.07 37.06
C LYS A 127 11.83 1.64 36.69
N PHE A 128 10.70 1.47 36.00
CA PHE A 128 10.21 0.16 35.60
C PHE A 128 11.24 -0.60 34.74
N ALA A 129 11.84 -1.63 35.33
CA ALA A 129 13.03 -2.29 34.77
C ALA A 129 12.79 -2.93 33.40
N ALA A 130 11.60 -3.48 33.14
CA ALA A 130 11.30 -4.13 31.85
C ALA A 130 11.24 -3.12 30.69
N LEU A 131 10.81 -1.88 30.94
CA LEU A 131 10.84 -0.80 29.95
C LEU A 131 12.27 -0.30 29.72
N GLY A 132 13.09 -0.22 30.78
CA GLY A 132 14.53 0.07 30.65
C GLY A 132 15.25 -0.92 29.74
N THR A 133 15.06 -2.22 29.95
CA THR A 133 15.62 -3.28 29.07
C THR A 133 15.11 -3.16 27.63
N CYS A 134 13.83 -2.83 27.44
CA CYS A 134 13.25 -2.60 26.11
C CYS A 134 13.91 -1.40 25.41
N HIS A 135 14.16 -0.30 26.12
CA HIS A 135 14.86 0.87 25.58
C HIS A 135 16.31 0.55 25.19
N ASP A 136 17.02 -0.24 26.00
CA ASP A 136 18.39 -0.67 25.69
C ASP A 136 18.41 -1.57 24.44
N GLN A 137 17.47 -2.51 24.33
CA GLN A 137 17.31 -3.35 23.13
C GLN A 137 16.92 -2.53 21.89
N ALA A 138 16.07 -1.52 22.05
CA ALA A 138 15.70 -0.62 20.96
C ALA A 138 16.93 0.18 20.48
N HIS A 139 17.76 0.66 21.40
CA HIS A 139 19.00 1.37 21.09
C HIS A 139 20.01 0.47 20.36
N GLU A 140 20.22 -0.76 20.83
CA GLU A 140 21.09 -1.74 20.16
C GLU A 140 20.58 -2.08 18.75
N THR A 141 19.28 -2.36 18.63
CA THR A 141 18.65 -2.69 17.33
C THR A 141 18.75 -1.51 16.36
N ARG A 142 18.61 -0.27 16.86
CA ARG A 142 18.78 0.95 16.06
C ARG A 142 20.20 1.05 15.51
N ALA A 143 21.22 0.75 16.33
CA ALA A 143 22.61 0.73 15.87
C ALA A 143 22.83 -0.35 14.80
N ALA A 144 22.25 -1.53 14.97
CA ALA A 144 22.32 -2.61 13.98
C ALA A 144 21.64 -2.24 12.65
N VAL A 145 20.46 -1.60 12.69
CA VAL A 145 19.75 -1.11 11.50
C VAL A 145 20.60 -0.09 10.73
N MET A 146 21.23 0.85 11.43
CA MET A 146 22.10 1.86 10.80
C MET A 146 23.40 1.28 10.23
N ALA A 147 23.84 0.13 10.72
CA ALA A 147 25.01 -0.57 10.20
C ALA A 147 24.71 -1.41 8.94
N LEU A 148 23.44 -1.57 8.56
CA LEU A 148 23.07 -2.32 7.36
C LEU A 148 23.57 -1.62 6.10
N THR A 149 24.23 -2.40 5.24
CA THR A 149 24.66 -1.95 3.90
C THR A 149 23.78 -2.52 2.80
N GLU A 150 23.01 -3.58 3.09
CA GLU A 150 22.21 -4.32 2.11
C GLU A 150 20.95 -4.93 2.74
N ILE A 151 19.77 -4.78 2.11
CA ILE A 151 18.49 -5.31 2.61
C ILE A 151 18.39 -6.83 2.48
N GLU A 152 19.02 -7.42 1.46
CA GLU A 152 18.85 -8.84 1.12
C GLU A 152 19.74 -9.76 1.96
N SER A 153 20.66 -9.19 2.74
CA SER A 153 21.57 -9.94 3.59
C SER A 153 20.83 -10.69 4.71
N ASP A 154 21.36 -11.84 5.12
CA ASP A 154 20.79 -12.60 6.24
C ASP A 154 20.84 -11.81 7.55
N ASP A 155 21.82 -10.91 7.70
CA ASP A 155 21.92 -10.01 8.84
C ASP A 155 20.83 -8.93 8.82
N ALA A 156 20.47 -8.40 7.64
CA ALA A 156 19.31 -7.51 7.49
C ALA A 156 18.01 -8.22 7.83
N ARG A 157 17.80 -9.47 7.39
CA ARG A 157 16.62 -10.27 7.75
C ARG A 157 16.48 -10.44 9.26
N ARG A 158 17.56 -10.87 9.92
CA ARG A 158 17.59 -11.01 11.39
C ARG A 158 17.33 -9.69 12.11
N THR A 159 17.84 -8.59 11.56
CA THR A 159 17.64 -7.25 12.14
C THR A 159 16.19 -6.79 11.96
N ILE A 160 15.58 -7.04 10.80
CA ILE A 160 14.17 -6.71 10.51
C ILE A 160 13.23 -7.54 11.39
N ASP A 161 13.49 -8.82 11.59
CA ASP A 161 12.69 -9.69 12.47
C ASP A 161 12.67 -9.19 13.92
N ARG A 162 13.74 -8.52 14.37
CA ARG A 162 13.80 -7.89 15.70
C ARG A 162 12.94 -6.63 15.82
N ILE A 163 12.51 -6.01 14.72
CA ILE A 163 11.71 -4.77 14.72
C ILE A 163 10.23 -5.05 15.01
N GLY A 164 9.70 -6.19 14.55
CA GLY A 164 8.28 -6.55 14.67
C GLY A 164 7.69 -6.36 16.07
N PRO A 165 8.30 -6.94 17.12
CA PRO A 165 7.81 -6.77 18.50
C PRO A 165 7.76 -5.30 18.96
N PHE A 166 8.68 -4.43 18.51
CA PHE A 166 8.66 -3.00 18.84
C PHE A 166 7.46 -2.28 18.21
N ALA A 167 7.15 -2.61 16.95
CA ALA A 167 5.96 -2.09 16.29
C ALA A 167 4.67 -2.58 16.97
N ASP A 168 4.64 -3.85 17.40
CA ASP A 168 3.50 -4.42 18.13
C ASP A 168 3.30 -3.76 19.51
N LEU A 169 4.40 -3.44 20.21
CA LEU A 169 4.36 -2.68 21.47
C LEU A 169 3.78 -1.27 21.25
N LEU A 170 4.21 -0.56 20.20
CA LEU A 170 3.63 0.74 19.86
C LEU A 170 2.14 0.62 19.56
N ALA A 171 1.71 -0.41 18.82
CA ALA A 171 0.31 -0.63 18.52
C ALA A 171 -0.53 -0.83 19.79
N LEU A 172 -0.04 -1.61 20.78
CA LEU A 172 -0.71 -1.78 22.08
C LEU A 172 -0.82 -0.48 22.88
N VAL A 173 0.18 0.39 22.78
CA VAL A 173 0.25 1.64 23.55
C VAL A 173 -0.54 2.77 22.87
N GLU A 174 -0.45 2.92 21.56
CA GLU A 174 -1.08 4.01 20.79
C GLU A 174 -2.56 3.73 20.44
N ASN A 175 -2.93 2.48 20.19
CA ASN A 175 -4.26 2.12 19.67
C ASN A 175 -5.11 1.29 20.64
N ARG A 176 -4.88 1.42 21.95
CA ARG A 176 -5.51 0.57 22.98
C ARG A 176 -7.03 0.45 22.87
N ASP A 177 -7.73 1.56 22.60
CA ASP A 177 -9.20 1.59 22.57
C ASP A 177 -9.80 1.16 21.21
N GLY A 178 -8.95 0.93 20.20
CA GLY A 178 -9.36 0.58 18.84
C GLY A 178 -9.05 -0.86 18.43
N LEU A 179 -8.42 -1.66 19.31
CA LEU A 179 -8.06 -3.05 19.03
C LEU A 179 -9.20 -4.00 19.43
N ASP A 180 -9.48 -4.99 18.58
CA ASP A 180 -10.33 -6.12 18.95
C ASP A 180 -9.56 -7.14 19.82
N ASP A 181 -10.31 -8.00 20.52
CA ASP A 181 -9.75 -8.94 21.49
C ASP A 181 -8.74 -9.93 20.86
N ASP A 182 -8.99 -10.37 19.62
CA ASP A 182 -8.14 -11.32 18.91
C ASP A 182 -6.80 -10.65 18.53
N ARG A 183 -6.85 -9.44 17.96
CA ARG A 183 -5.66 -8.67 17.60
C ARG A 183 -4.86 -8.29 18.82
N TYR A 184 -5.54 -7.91 19.89
CA TYR A 184 -4.90 -7.61 21.16
C TYR A 184 -4.14 -8.83 21.71
N ALA A 185 -4.73 -10.03 21.66
CA ALA A 185 -4.07 -11.26 22.12
C ALA A 185 -2.82 -11.60 21.29
N GLU A 186 -2.87 -11.42 19.97
CA GLU A 186 -1.70 -11.60 19.09
C GLU A 186 -0.57 -10.63 19.44
N LEU A 187 -0.89 -9.35 19.63
CA LEU A 187 0.07 -8.32 19.99
C LEU A 187 0.66 -8.57 21.40
N GLU A 188 -0.17 -8.95 22.37
CA GLU A 188 0.25 -9.28 23.73
C GLU A 188 1.22 -10.49 23.72
N GLU A 189 0.93 -11.52 22.91
CA GLU A 189 1.81 -12.68 22.76
C GLU A 189 3.14 -12.30 22.11
N SER A 190 3.11 -11.49 21.05
CA SER A 190 4.31 -11.00 20.36
C SER A 190 5.22 -10.19 21.30
N VAL A 191 4.65 -9.21 22.01
CA VAL A 191 5.37 -8.37 22.98
C VAL A 191 5.87 -9.20 24.16
N SER A 192 5.08 -10.16 24.66
CA SER A 192 5.51 -11.07 25.72
C SER A 192 6.69 -11.94 25.29
N ARG A 193 6.71 -12.39 24.03
CA ARG A 193 7.80 -13.20 23.47
C ARG A 193 9.05 -12.36 23.23
N GLY A 194 8.90 -11.11 22.78
CA GLY A 194 10.01 -10.21 22.47
C GLY A 194 10.67 -9.58 23.70
N PHE A 195 9.88 -9.09 24.66
CA PHE A 195 10.37 -8.28 25.78
C PHE A 195 10.03 -8.86 27.17
N GLY A 196 9.23 -9.91 27.21
CA GLY A 196 8.77 -10.55 28.43
C GLY A 196 7.38 -10.09 28.88
N ARG A 197 6.74 -10.97 29.66
CA ARG A 197 5.37 -10.79 30.18
C ARG A 197 5.16 -9.51 31.03
N PRO A 198 6.11 -9.02 31.84
CA PRO A 198 5.92 -7.80 32.62
C PRO A 198 5.60 -6.57 31.75
N LEU A 199 6.23 -6.44 30.59
CA LEU A 199 6.01 -5.30 29.69
C LEU A 199 4.64 -5.37 29.01
N ALA A 200 4.27 -6.56 28.52
CA ALA A 200 2.95 -6.80 27.92
C ALA A 200 1.81 -6.50 28.90
N VAL A 201 1.94 -6.93 30.18
CA VAL A 201 0.94 -6.64 31.22
C VAL A 201 0.86 -5.15 31.57
N ALA A 202 1.97 -4.41 31.52
CA ALA A 202 1.97 -2.97 31.74
C ALA A 202 1.26 -2.23 30.60
N ALA A 203 1.52 -2.61 29.35
CA ALA A 203 0.81 -2.09 28.17
C ALA A 203 -0.70 -2.38 28.27
N ALA A 204 -1.04 -3.63 28.59
CA ALA A 204 -2.41 -4.11 28.76
C ALA A 204 -3.25 -3.28 29.73
N ARG A 205 -2.64 -2.93 30.87
CA ARG A 205 -3.27 -2.17 31.94
C ARG A 205 -3.31 -0.67 31.64
N GLY A 206 -2.78 -0.22 30.51
CA GLY A 206 -2.67 1.20 30.16
C GLY A 206 -1.71 1.96 31.06
N ARG A 207 -0.69 1.27 31.60
CA ARG A 207 0.34 1.89 32.46
C ARG A 207 1.53 2.41 31.66
N LEU A 208 1.57 2.15 30.35
CA LEU A 208 2.55 2.68 29.41
C LEU A 208 1.89 3.71 28.50
N GLY A 209 2.64 4.75 28.11
CA GLY A 209 2.20 5.76 27.15
C GLY A 209 3.24 6.84 26.92
N PHE A 210 2.86 7.98 26.37
CA PHE A 210 3.79 9.07 26.05
C PHE A 210 3.67 10.25 27.01
N GLU A 211 4.76 10.99 27.14
CA GLU A 211 4.82 12.23 27.92
C GLU A 211 3.92 13.31 27.28
N GLY A 212 2.65 13.33 27.69
CA GLY A 212 1.61 14.19 27.10
C GLY A 212 0.20 13.58 27.16
N ASP A 213 0.07 12.26 27.25
CA ASP A 213 -1.22 11.54 27.32
C ASP A 213 -1.78 11.45 28.75
N ILE A 214 -1.33 12.31 29.65
CA ILE A 214 -1.84 12.42 31.02
C ILE A 214 -3.23 13.07 30.98
N LEU A 215 -4.24 12.30 30.62
CA LEU A 215 -5.61 12.63 30.98
C LEU A 215 -5.75 12.37 32.49
N GLU A 216 -5.91 13.48 33.23
CA GLU A 216 -6.35 13.51 34.62
C GLU A 216 -7.38 12.40 34.88
N THR A 217 -6.97 11.39 35.63
CA THR A 217 -7.91 10.39 36.13
C THR A 217 -8.84 11.10 37.11
N PRO A 218 -10.18 10.98 37.00
CA PRO A 218 -11.06 11.38 38.08
C PRO A 218 -10.64 10.61 39.35
N PRO A 219 -10.63 11.23 40.53
CA PRO A 219 -10.20 10.56 41.74
C PRO A 219 -11.07 9.32 41.98
N THR A 220 -10.37 8.19 42.14
CA THR A 220 -10.92 6.94 42.66
C THR A 220 -11.63 7.23 43.97
N ALA A 221 -12.91 6.89 44.05
CA ALA A 221 -13.62 6.80 45.31
C ALA A 221 -12.96 5.71 46.16
N GLU A 222 -12.19 6.12 47.16
CA GLU A 222 -11.78 5.27 48.26
C GLU A 222 -13.02 4.70 48.99
N PRO A 223 -12.95 3.46 49.47
CA PRO A 223 -13.99 2.88 50.31
C PRO A 223 -13.92 3.52 51.70
N GLU A 224 -14.96 4.27 52.06
CA GLU A 224 -15.10 4.87 53.39
C GLU A 224 -15.37 3.77 54.43
N ALA A 225 -14.29 3.27 55.04
CA ALA A 225 -14.34 2.54 56.28
C ALA A 225 -14.27 3.54 57.44
N ALA A 226 -15.38 3.77 58.13
CA ALA A 226 -15.42 4.47 59.41
C ALA A 226 -16.33 3.75 60.44
N ALA A 227 -15.65 3.03 61.33
CA ALA A 227 -15.86 2.93 62.78
C ALA A 227 -17.19 2.40 63.37
N VAL A 228 -17.08 1.15 63.84
CA VAL A 228 -17.53 0.55 65.11
C VAL A 228 -18.19 1.47 66.16
N ALA A 229 -19.37 1.05 66.65
CA ALA A 229 -19.79 1.25 68.04
C ALA A 229 -20.58 0.03 68.56
N VAL A 230 -19.98 -0.66 69.55
CA VAL A 230 -20.55 -1.76 70.33
C VAL A 230 -21.34 -1.20 71.52
N PRO A 231 -22.43 -1.88 71.95
CA PRO A 231 -22.71 -1.99 73.38
C PRO A 231 -22.71 -3.46 73.85
N ALA A 232 -22.24 -3.61 75.09
CA ALA A 232 -21.89 -4.83 75.81
C ALA A 232 -23.11 -5.63 76.35
N PRO A 233 -22.91 -6.86 76.89
CA PRO A 233 -23.93 -7.92 76.99
C PRO A 233 -24.54 -8.10 78.38
N GLU A 234 -25.71 -8.77 78.45
CA GLU A 234 -26.20 -9.45 79.67
C GLU A 234 -26.92 -10.76 79.31
N SER A 235 -26.47 -11.84 79.97
CA SER A 235 -27.22 -13.00 80.50
C SER A 235 -27.94 -13.94 79.51
N ALA A 236 -27.48 -15.19 79.29
CA ALA A 236 -27.51 -16.40 80.15
C ALA A 236 -28.70 -17.33 79.82
N GLU A 237 -28.37 -18.54 79.34
CA GLU A 237 -29.02 -19.86 79.51
C GLU A 237 -28.42 -20.79 78.43
N THR A 238 -27.38 -21.57 78.73
CA THR A 238 -27.39 -22.91 79.36
C THR A 238 -28.36 -23.87 78.66
N LEU A 239 -27.82 -24.87 77.96
CA LEU A 239 -28.12 -26.29 78.17
C LEU A 239 -27.08 -27.16 77.44
N GLU A 240 -26.36 -27.92 78.25
CA GLU A 240 -25.50 -29.05 77.90
C GLU A 240 -26.28 -30.21 77.26
N LEU A 241 -25.51 -31.10 76.62
CA LEU A 241 -25.66 -32.57 76.43
C LEU A 241 -25.10 -32.88 75.03
N GLU A 242 -24.17 -33.81 74.80
CA GLU A 242 -23.45 -34.75 75.64
C GLU A 242 -22.32 -35.35 74.77
N ASP A 243 -21.29 -35.83 75.44
CA ASP A 243 -20.02 -36.37 74.97
C ASP A 243 -20.14 -37.80 74.39
N ALA A 244 -19.34 -38.12 73.37
CA ALA A 244 -18.87 -39.49 73.07
C ALA A 244 -17.79 -39.48 71.96
N ALA A 245 -16.52 -39.46 72.36
CA ALA A 245 -15.36 -39.86 71.56
C ALA A 245 -15.22 -41.41 71.48
N PRO A 246 -14.12 -42.00 70.96
CA PRO A 246 -13.48 -41.90 69.64
C PRO A 246 -13.23 -43.31 69.01
N SER A 247 -12.80 -43.42 67.74
CA SER A 247 -11.82 -44.43 67.28
C SER A 247 -11.42 -44.27 65.81
N GLU A 248 -10.11 -44.25 65.58
CA GLU A 248 -9.41 -44.56 64.33
C GLU A 248 -9.77 -45.96 63.80
N VAL A 249 -9.76 -46.18 62.48
CA VAL A 249 -9.18 -47.33 61.74
C VAL A 249 -9.28 -47.02 60.22
N GLU A 250 -8.15 -46.78 59.54
CA GLU A 250 -7.93 -46.97 58.08
C GLU A 250 -7.76 -48.49 57.75
N PRO A 251 -7.63 -48.97 56.49
CA PRO A 251 -7.74 -48.36 55.15
C PRO A 251 -8.59 -49.19 54.15
N ASP A 252 -8.84 -48.71 52.92
CA ASP A 252 -8.51 -49.46 51.69
C ASP A 252 -8.65 -48.67 50.36
N ALA A 253 -7.69 -48.94 49.47
CA ALA A 253 -7.72 -49.00 48.00
C ALA A 253 -7.91 -47.76 47.09
N ALA A 254 -6.76 -47.38 46.49
CA ALA A 254 -6.47 -47.06 45.06
C ALA A 254 -7.13 -45.81 44.42
N SER A 255 -6.46 -44.93 43.65
CA SER A 255 -5.31 -45.08 42.73
C SER A 255 -4.77 -43.70 42.26
N SER A 256 -3.62 -43.72 41.57
CA SER A 256 -2.86 -42.66 40.81
C SER A 256 -1.77 -41.88 41.59
N ALA A 257 -0.47 -42.20 41.46
CA ALA A 257 0.50 -41.94 40.35
C ALA A 257 0.92 -40.45 40.29
N ILE A 258 1.91 -39.97 41.07
CA ILE A 258 3.39 -40.02 40.97
C ILE A 258 3.97 -39.29 39.74
N GLU A 259 4.64 -38.15 39.98
CA GLU A 259 5.99 -37.83 39.45
C GLU A 259 6.50 -36.48 40.04
N GLU A 260 7.43 -36.56 40.99
CA GLU A 260 8.46 -35.53 41.26
C GLU A 260 9.68 -36.22 41.88
N GLU A 261 10.85 -35.60 41.68
CA GLU A 261 12.21 -35.92 42.16
C GLU A 261 13.05 -36.98 41.42
N LEU A 262 14.09 -36.48 40.74
CA LEU A 262 15.47 -36.93 40.96
C LEU A 262 16.46 -35.89 40.43
N ALA A 263 17.01 -35.11 41.36
CA ALA A 263 18.26 -34.41 41.19
C ALA A 263 19.42 -35.29 41.69
N ALA A 264 20.53 -35.18 40.97
CA ALA A 264 21.91 -35.46 41.39
C ALA A 264 22.35 -36.91 41.66
N GLU A 265 23.19 -37.44 40.76
CA GLU A 265 24.46 -38.08 41.16
C GLU A 265 25.49 -38.07 40.00
N SER A 266 26.67 -37.49 40.31
CA SER A 266 28.03 -37.81 39.82
C SER A 266 28.34 -37.76 38.31
N ALA A 267 29.15 -36.83 37.78
CA ALA A 267 30.54 -36.46 38.09
C ALA A 267 31.55 -37.63 38.02
N LEU A 268 32.24 -37.73 36.88
CA LEU A 268 33.54 -38.35 36.54
C LEU A 268 33.53 -38.45 35.00
N GLU A 269 34.31 -37.69 34.23
CA GLU A 269 35.72 -38.00 33.94
C GLU A 269 36.36 -36.77 33.26
N LEU A 270 37.54 -36.40 33.75
CA LEU A 270 38.40 -35.32 33.28
C LEU A 270 39.64 -35.95 32.60
N GLU A 271 40.19 -35.23 31.63
CA GLU A 271 41.58 -35.27 31.13
C GLU A 271 41.96 -36.05 29.85
N ALA A 272 42.93 -35.42 29.15
CA ALA A 272 43.72 -35.80 27.98
C ALA A 272 43.06 -35.45 26.62
N THR A 273 43.53 -34.50 25.81
CA THR A 273 44.93 -34.14 25.51
C THR A 273 45.09 -32.69 25.02
N GLU A 274 45.96 -31.94 25.69
CA GLU A 274 46.79 -30.88 25.09
C GLU A 274 48.04 -31.53 24.47
N ALA A 275 48.35 -31.18 23.21
CA ALA A 275 49.71 -31.14 22.61
C ALA A 275 49.55 -30.57 21.19
N ALA A 276 49.88 -29.29 21.00
CA ALA A 276 51.18 -28.83 20.53
C ALA A 276 51.41 -29.05 19.02
N LEU A 277 51.37 -27.96 18.24
CA LEU A 277 52.33 -27.69 17.17
C LEU A 277 52.28 -26.21 16.76
N GLU A 278 53.35 -25.53 17.13
CA GLU A 278 53.82 -24.24 16.64
C GLU A 278 54.31 -24.31 15.18
N LEU A 279 54.56 -23.12 14.60
CA LEU A 279 55.33 -22.79 13.38
C LEU A 279 54.54 -22.94 12.05
N GLU A 280 54.52 -21.99 11.11
CA GLU A 280 55.53 -21.01 10.69
C GLU A 280 54.90 -19.67 10.21
N SER A 281 55.51 -18.59 10.69
CA SER A 281 55.88 -17.35 10.01
C SER A 281 55.54 -17.17 8.52
N SER A 282 55.06 -15.97 8.15
CA SER A 282 55.63 -15.12 7.09
C SER A 282 54.94 -13.74 7.04
N GLU A 283 55.59 -12.72 7.60
CA GLU A 283 55.44 -11.33 7.14
C GLU A 283 56.09 -11.15 5.76
N PRO A 284 55.78 -10.06 5.05
CA PRO A 284 56.86 -9.08 4.99
C PRO A 284 56.40 -7.64 5.29
N VAL A 285 57.27 -7.02 6.07
CA VAL A 285 57.49 -5.58 6.25
C VAL A 285 57.73 -4.89 4.91
N LEU A 286 57.03 -3.77 4.66
CA LEU A 286 57.60 -2.64 3.93
C LEU A 286 57.31 -1.37 4.72
N GLU A 287 58.41 -0.81 5.23
CA GLU A 287 58.53 0.39 6.02
C GLU A 287 58.78 1.60 5.09
N MET A 288 58.24 2.75 5.50
CA MET A 288 58.59 4.14 5.11
C MET A 288 58.27 4.62 3.68
N GLU A 289 57.39 5.63 3.60
CA GLU A 289 57.83 7.03 3.53
C GLU A 289 56.65 8.00 3.72
N GLU A 290 56.76 8.81 4.77
CA GLU A 290 56.02 10.06 4.99
C GLU A 290 56.58 11.14 4.05
N PRO A 291 55.76 12.08 3.54
CA PRO A 291 56.01 13.46 3.96
C PRO A 291 54.75 14.32 4.12
N ALA A 292 54.68 14.97 5.28
CA ALA A 292 54.54 16.41 5.52
C ALA A 292 53.58 17.26 4.65
N ALA A 293 52.64 17.89 5.37
CA ALA A 293 51.93 19.11 4.99
C ALA A 293 52.87 20.28 4.65
N PRO A 294 52.34 21.29 3.92
CA PRO A 294 52.40 22.64 4.48
C PRO A 294 51.15 23.50 4.19
N GLU A 295 50.69 24.25 5.20
CA GLU A 295 50.03 25.56 5.03
C GLU A 295 51.10 26.68 5.04
N PRO A 296 50.74 27.99 5.00
CA PRO A 296 50.24 28.75 3.86
C PRO A 296 51.16 29.98 3.56
N VAL A 297 51.09 30.56 2.36
CA VAL A 297 51.65 31.91 2.11
C VAL A 297 50.69 32.77 1.30
N THR A 298 50.47 33.94 1.86
CA THR A 298 49.71 35.14 1.50
C THR A 298 50.02 35.79 0.14
N THR A 299 49.16 36.77 -0.20
CA THR A 299 49.23 37.91 -1.15
C THR A 299 48.40 37.71 -2.41
N ASP A 300 47.58 38.63 -2.91
CA ASP A 300 47.22 40.02 -2.58
C ASP A 300 46.04 40.40 -3.51
N SER A 301 45.38 41.54 -3.24
CA SER A 301 44.40 42.28 -4.07
C SER A 301 42.91 42.09 -3.77
N ALA A 302 42.44 42.90 -2.83
CA ALA A 302 41.22 43.72 -3.03
C ALA A 302 41.64 45.09 -3.61
N PRO A 303 40.72 45.97 -4.09
CA PRO A 303 39.98 46.79 -3.13
C PRO A 303 38.53 47.22 -3.49
N ALA A 304 37.79 47.47 -2.40
CA ALA A 304 36.86 48.59 -2.12
C ALA A 304 35.52 48.67 -2.89
N SER A 305 34.38 49.09 -2.32
CA SER A 305 34.01 49.87 -1.12
C SER A 305 32.64 49.39 -0.61
N ASP A 306 32.36 49.17 0.67
CA ASP A 306 32.26 50.08 1.84
C ASP A 306 30.84 50.64 2.06
N SER A 307 30.15 50.14 3.11
CA SER A 307 29.46 50.93 4.15
C SER A 307 28.47 50.08 4.96
N SER A 308 28.74 49.97 6.26
CA SER A 308 27.92 49.36 7.31
C SER A 308 27.28 50.44 8.19
N VAL A 309 26.06 50.24 8.71
CA VAL A 309 25.52 50.82 9.97
C VAL A 309 24.36 49.91 10.43
N LEU A 310 24.52 49.03 11.43
CA LEU A 310 24.36 49.21 12.90
C LEU A 310 22.91 49.09 13.42
N LEU A 311 22.68 47.97 14.13
CA LEU A 311 21.89 47.71 15.36
C LEU A 311 20.66 48.58 15.70
N GLU A 312 19.55 47.92 16.06
CA GLU A 312 18.97 48.01 17.42
C GLU A 312 17.83 46.99 17.64
N PHE A 313 17.83 46.41 18.83
CA PHE A 313 16.89 45.40 19.36
C PHE A 313 16.21 46.01 20.59
N GLU A 314 15.06 45.43 20.97
CA GLU A 314 14.19 45.66 22.16
C GLU A 314 12.89 46.45 21.92
N PRO A 315 11.84 46.27 22.76
CA PRO A 315 11.22 45.00 23.19
C PRO A 315 9.67 45.06 23.13
N ASP A 316 9.01 43.92 23.34
CA ASP A 316 7.55 43.76 23.42
C ASP A 316 6.86 44.64 24.49
N PRO A 317 5.53 44.83 24.37
CA PRO A 317 4.69 44.47 25.51
C PRO A 317 3.48 43.60 25.15
N VAL A 318 3.25 42.67 26.07
CA VAL A 318 2.14 41.71 26.19
C VAL A 318 0.79 42.41 26.40
N ALA A 319 -0.27 41.98 25.69
CA ALA A 319 -1.66 42.06 26.17
C ALA A 319 -2.63 41.05 25.50
N VAL A 320 -2.88 39.93 26.20
CA VAL A 320 -4.19 39.33 26.56
C VAL A 320 -5.29 39.12 25.47
N VAL A 321 -5.45 37.84 25.10
CA VAL A 321 -6.68 37.01 24.94
C VAL A 321 -7.80 37.44 23.97
N ALA A 322 -8.04 36.64 22.92
CA ALA A 322 -9.37 36.18 22.51
C ALA A 322 -9.28 35.02 21.49
N ALA A 323 -9.94 33.90 21.80
CA ALA A 323 -10.14 32.77 20.89
C ALA A 323 -10.99 33.20 19.67
N THR A 324 -10.52 32.91 18.47
CA THR A 324 -11.32 33.01 17.23
C THR A 324 -10.90 31.90 16.27
N ASP A 325 -11.89 31.25 15.65
CA ASP A 325 -11.81 30.11 14.72
C ASP A 325 -10.69 30.19 13.65
N PRO A 326 -10.17 29.04 13.17
CA PRO A 326 -9.23 29.03 12.05
C PRO A 326 -9.96 29.40 10.75
N ALA A 327 -9.68 30.62 10.26
CA ALA A 327 -9.99 31.05 8.91
C ALA A 327 -9.10 30.30 7.89
N PRO A 328 -9.60 30.08 6.66
CA PRO A 328 -9.04 29.13 5.70
C PRO A 328 -7.66 29.58 5.20
N ALA A 329 -6.78 28.60 5.01
CA ALA A 329 -5.45 28.76 4.44
C ALA A 329 -5.51 29.58 3.15
N ALA A 330 -4.75 30.67 3.14
CA ALA A 330 -4.59 31.56 2.01
C ALA A 330 -4.05 30.80 0.79
N GLU A 331 -4.69 31.07 -0.34
CA GLU A 331 -4.29 30.65 -1.69
C GLU A 331 -2.81 30.95 -1.91
N ALA A 332 -2.01 29.91 -2.09
CA ALA A 332 -0.65 30.03 -2.56
C ALA A 332 -0.69 30.59 -3.99
N SER A 333 -0.14 31.78 -4.17
CA SER A 333 0.03 32.44 -5.46
C SER A 333 0.86 31.53 -6.40
N ALA A 334 0.22 31.06 -7.47
CA ALA A 334 0.85 30.25 -8.50
C ALA A 334 1.85 31.07 -9.33
N ASP A 335 3.05 30.52 -9.48
CA ASP A 335 4.10 30.99 -10.39
C ASP A 335 3.72 30.58 -11.84
N PRO A 336 3.56 31.52 -12.79
CA PRO A 336 3.02 31.23 -14.13
C PRO A 336 3.98 30.48 -15.07
N SER A 337 5.10 29.94 -14.58
CA SER A 337 6.07 29.15 -15.35
C SER A 337 6.28 27.71 -14.85
N ALA A 338 5.48 27.24 -13.89
CA ALA A 338 5.42 25.81 -13.58
C ALA A 338 4.70 25.05 -14.72
N PRO A 339 5.17 23.86 -15.14
CA PRO A 339 4.35 22.98 -15.98
C PRO A 339 3.02 22.75 -15.26
N ASP A 340 1.88 22.79 -15.97
CA ASP A 340 0.57 22.62 -15.32
C ASP A 340 0.41 21.20 -14.79
N GLU A 341 0.84 20.99 -13.55
CA GLU A 341 0.83 19.71 -12.83
C GLU A 341 -0.60 19.15 -12.74
N THR A 342 -1.63 19.99 -12.83
CA THR A 342 -3.03 19.55 -12.71
C THR A 342 -3.51 18.73 -13.91
N ALA A 343 -2.86 18.85 -15.07
CA ALA A 343 -3.21 18.11 -16.28
C ALA A 343 -2.44 16.78 -16.43
N GLN A 344 -1.59 16.40 -15.47
CA GLN A 344 -0.77 15.18 -15.54
C GLN A 344 -1.61 13.92 -15.75
N TRP A 345 -2.75 13.80 -15.05
CA TRP A 345 -3.64 12.65 -15.20
C TRP A 345 -4.16 12.50 -16.64
N TRP A 346 -4.46 13.62 -17.29
CA TRP A 346 -4.94 13.66 -18.66
C TRP A 346 -3.84 13.22 -19.62
N LEU A 347 -2.64 13.81 -19.49
CA LEU A 347 -1.51 13.50 -20.36
C LEU A 347 -1.14 12.02 -20.29
N ALA A 348 -1.08 11.45 -19.08
CA ALA A 348 -0.80 10.04 -18.85
C ALA A 348 -1.87 9.12 -19.48
N ALA A 349 -3.15 9.35 -19.16
CA ALA A 349 -4.26 8.57 -19.68
C ALA A 349 -4.37 8.65 -21.21
N TRP A 350 -4.20 9.86 -21.77
CA TRP A 350 -4.24 10.10 -23.21
C TRP A 350 -3.07 9.44 -23.92
N ALA A 351 -1.84 9.58 -23.40
CA ALA A 351 -0.65 8.97 -23.99
C ALA A 351 -0.81 7.44 -24.04
N ARG A 352 -1.23 6.83 -22.92
CA ARG A 352 -1.49 5.38 -22.87
C ARG A 352 -2.57 4.97 -23.85
N TRP A 353 -3.72 5.64 -23.84
CA TRP A 353 -4.84 5.36 -24.72
C TRP A 353 -4.45 5.45 -26.20
N SER A 354 -3.76 6.53 -26.60
CA SER A 354 -3.32 6.74 -27.97
C SER A 354 -2.38 5.64 -28.47
N GLY A 355 -1.58 5.04 -27.57
CA GLY A 355 -0.66 3.96 -27.87
C GLY A 355 -1.33 2.59 -28.07
N TRP A 356 -2.49 2.32 -27.44
CA TRP A 356 -3.16 1.01 -27.56
C TRP A 356 -4.47 1.01 -28.34
N LYS A 357 -5.13 2.15 -28.55
CA LYS A 357 -6.47 2.22 -29.18
C LYS A 357 -6.58 1.58 -30.57
N SER A 358 -5.46 1.45 -31.30
CA SER A 358 -5.41 0.80 -32.62
C SER A 358 -4.87 -0.62 -32.59
N SER A 359 -4.27 -1.07 -31.48
CA SER A 359 -3.57 -2.35 -31.37
C SER A 359 -4.25 -3.35 -30.43
N HIS A 360 -5.05 -2.88 -29.47
CA HIS A 360 -5.74 -3.72 -28.49
C HIS A 360 -7.24 -3.49 -28.52
N ASP A 361 -8.00 -4.57 -28.31
CA ASP A 361 -9.42 -4.45 -27.98
C ASP A 361 -9.60 -4.02 -26.51
N PHE A 362 -10.76 -3.42 -26.21
CA PHE A 362 -11.06 -2.91 -24.87
C PHE A 362 -10.95 -3.97 -23.78
N SER A 363 -11.40 -5.20 -24.03
CA SER A 363 -11.38 -6.25 -23.02
C SER A 363 -9.96 -6.70 -22.67
N SER A 364 -9.07 -6.70 -23.67
CA SER A 364 -7.65 -6.99 -23.48
C SER A 364 -6.96 -5.85 -22.73
N ALA A 365 -7.26 -4.59 -23.06
CA ALA A 365 -6.76 -3.43 -22.31
C ALA A 365 -7.25 -3.44 -20.84
N VAL A 366 -8.53 -3.74 -20.60
CA VAL A 366 -9.08 -3.85 -19.23
C VAL A 366 -8.31 -4.89 -18.41
N ARG A 367 -8.09 -6.09 -18.97
CA ARG A 367 -7.36 -7.16 -18.28
C ARG A 367 -5.90 -6.77 -17.99
N GLU A 368 -5.25 -6.09 -18.93
CA GLU A 368 -3.89 -5.60 -18.75
C GLU A 368 -3.80 -4.53 -17.65
N GLU A 369 -4.62 -3.49 -17.72
CA GLU A 369 -4.56 -2.35 -16.80
C GLU A 369 -5.03 -2.73 -15.39
N LEU A 370 -6.09 -3.55 -15.24
CA LEU A 370 -6.52 -4.02 -13.92
C LEU A 370 -5.56 -5.05 -13.32
N GLY A 371 -4.82 -5.78 -14.16
CA GLY A 371 -3.74 -6.67 -13.70
C GLY A 371 -2.56 -5.89 -13.09
N LYS A 372 -2.27 -4.69 -13.63
CA LYS A 372 -1.22 -3.79 -13.11
C LYS A 372 -1.71 -2.96 -11.93
N TYR A 373 -2.93 -2.44 -12.02
CA TYR A 373 -3.51 -1.50 -11.07
C TYR A 373 -4.87 -2.01 -10.54
N PRO A 374 -4.87 -2.95 -9.57
CA PRO A 374 -6.09 -3.56 -9.04
C PRO A 374 -7.13 -2.55 -8.54
N TYR A 375 -6.67 -1.44 -7.97
CA TYR A 375 -7.49 -0.41 -7.35
C TYR A 375 -7.76 0.81 -8.23
N LEU A 376 -7.44 0.75 -9.53
CA LEU A 376 -7.62 1.84 -10.50
C LEU A 376 -8.97 2.56 -10.34
N LEU A 377 -10.07 1.81 -10.34
CA LEU A 377 -11.41 2.38 -10.30
C LEU A 377 -11.81 2.92 -8.91
N SER A 378 -10.95 2.74 -7.90
CA SER A 378 -11.23 3.19 -6.54
C SER A 378 -10.73 4.59 -6.22
N VAL A 379 -9.88 5.16 -7.07
CA VAL A 379 -9.34 6.51 -6.96
C VAL A 379 -10.15 7.46 -7.86
N PRO A 380 -10.34 8.73 -7.50
CA PRO A 380 -10.85 9.74 -8.44
C PRO A 380 -9.80 10.05 -9.51
N ILE A 381 -10.19 10.14 -10.79
CA ILE A 381 -9.24 10.31 -11.91
C ILE A 381 -8.27 11.49 -11.71
N GLN A 382 -8.75 12.63 -11.19
CA GLN A 382 -7.92 13.82 -10.95
C GLN A 382 -6.85 13.61 -9.87
N LYS A 383 -7.08 12.68 -8.93
CA LYS A 383 -6.14 12.32 -7.86
C LYS A 383 -5.24 11.15 -8.25
N SER A 384 -5.44 10.55 -9.42
CA SER A 384 -4.64 9.40 -9.87
C SER A 384 -3.13 9.66 -9.99
N PRO A 385 -2.63 10.89 -10.24
CA PRO A 385 -1.20 11.15 -10.23
C PRO A 385 -0.53 10.97 -8.86
N ASP A 386 -1.30 11.05 -7.76
CA ASP A 386 -0.78 10.91 -6.40
C ASP A 386 -0.52 9.44 -6.01
N TYR A 387 -0.79 8.49 -6.90
CA TYR A 387 -0.72 7.04 -6.65
C TYR A 387 0.20 6.36 -7.66
N GLU A 388 0.90 5.32 -7.21
CA GLU A 388 1.83 4.52 -8.03
C GLU A 388 2.86 5.40 -8.74
N ASP A 389 3.41 6.41 -8.07
CA ASP A 389 4.35 7.39 -8.65
C ASP A 389 3.82 8.06 -9.94
N GLY A 390 2.50 8.27 -10.01
CA GLY A 390 1.80 8.86 -11.15
C GLY A 390 1.40 7.87 -12.24
N LEU A 391 1.81 6.60 -12.12
CA LEU A 391 1.53 5.56 -13.11
C LEU A 391 0.06 5.13 -13.11
N LEU A 392 -0.66 5.29 -12.00
CA LEU A 392 -2.07 4.94 -11.92
C LEU A 392 -2.92 5.70 -12.96
N ALA A 393 -2.53 6.94 -13.26
CA ALA A 393 -3.20 7.77 -14.27
C ALA A 393 -3.24 7.11 -15.66
N TYR A 394 -2.24 6.30 -16.02
CA TYR A 394 -2.20 5.58 -17.30
C TYR A 394 -3.38 4.60 -17.45
N GLY A 395 -3.82 4.00 -16.33
CA GLY A 395 -4.94 3.07 -16.31
C GLY A 395 -6.27 3.72 -16.73
N TYR A 396 -6.44 5.03 -16.53
CA TYR A 396 -7.64 5.76 -16.98
C TYR A 396 -7.71 5.94 -18.50
N SER A 397 -6.74 5.44 -19.26
CA SER A 397 -6.89 5.22 -20.70
C SER A 397 -8.13 4.39 -21.06
N LEU A 398 -8.60 3.51 -20.17
CA LEU A 398 -9.86 2.79 -20.32
C LEU A 398 -11.07 3.73 -20.37
N LEU A 399 -11.07 4.76 -19.52
CA LEU A 399 -12.15 5.76 -19.48
C LEU A 399 -12.11 6.63 -20.74
N MET A 400 -10.93 6.98 -21.23
CA MET A 400 -10.75 7.71 -22.49
C MET A 400 -11.33 6.92 -23.67
N ASP A 401 -11.03 5.63 -23.77
CA ASP A 401 -11.59 4.77 -24.81
C ASP A 401 -13.12 4.68 -24.73
N HIS A 402 -13.66 4.57 -23.51
CA HIS A 402 -15.11 4.59 -23.30
C HIS A 402 -15.74 5.90 -23.78
N VAL A 403 -15.18 7.05 -23.37
CA VAL A 403 -15.68 8.38 -23.78
C VAL A 403 -15.61 8.53 -25.30
N GLU A 404 -14.50 8.16 -25.93
CA GLU A 404 -14.36 8.24 -27.39
C GLU A 404 -15.38 7.35 -28.13
N LYS A 405 -15.71 6.17 -27.58
CA LYS A 405 -16.74 5.30 -28.16
C LYS A 405 -18.16 5.86 -28.01
N GLN A 406 -18.45 6.54 -26.90
CA GLN A 406 -19.76 7.16 -26.68
C GLN A 406 -19.92 8.45 -27.50
N ASN A 407 -18.84 9.23 -27.62
CA ASN A 407 -18.81 10.49 -28.36
C ASN A 407 -17.52 10.60 -29.19
N PRO A 408 -17.52 10.08 -30.44
CA PRO A 408 -16.33 10.07 -31.29
C PRO A 408 -15.75 11.48 -31.51
N GLY A 409 -14.43 11.61 -31.34
CA GLY A 409 -13.70 12.87 -31.42
C GLY A 409 -13.70 13.67 -30.12
N CYS A 410 -14.42 13.27 -29.07
CA CYS A 410 -14.45 13.98 -27.79
C CYS A 410 -13.05 14.08 -27.18
N VAL A 411 -12.32 12.97 -27.06
CA VAL A 411 -11.00 12.97 -26.44
C VAL A 411 -9.99 13.73 -27.31
N GLY A 412 -10.07 13.56 -28.63
CA GLY A 412 -9.21 14.27 -29.58
C GLY A 412 -9.41 15.79 -29.61
N ASN A 413 -10.63 16.26 -29.33
CA ASN A 413 -10.98 17.69 -29.39
C ASN A 413 -10.93 18.39 -28.02
N ALA A 414 -10.70 17.68 -26.92
CA ALA A 414 -10.76 18.25 -25.57
C ALA A 414 -9.83 19.46 -25.39
N LEU A 415 -8.57 19.35 -25.81
CA LEU A 415 -7.60 20.45 -25.72
C LEU A 415 -7.99 21.67 -26.58
N ASN A 416 -8.67 21.45 -27.71
CA ASN A 416 -9.12 22.54 -28.59
C ASN A 416 -10.33 23.30 -28.02
N ASN A 417 -11.02 22.73 -27.04
CA ASN A 417 -12.20 23.31 -26.39
C ASN A 417 -11.90 23.95 -25.03
N LEU A 418 -10.62 24.00 -24.64
CA LEU A 418 -10.20 24.75 -23.46
C LEU A 418 -10.50 26.23 -23.66
N LYS A 419 -11.00 26.89 -22.61
CA LYS A 419 -11.40 28.29 -22.67
C LYS A 419 -10.18 29.16 -22.35
N PRO A 420 -9.55 29.82 -23.35
CA PRO A 420 -8.38 30.65 -23.08
C PRO A 420 -8.75 31.83 -22.16
N GLY A 421 -7.92 32.10 -21.16
CA GLY A 421 -8.09 33.24 -20.25
C GLY A 421 -8.93 32.97 -18.99
N GLN A 422 -9.30 31.72 -18.71
CA GLN A 422 -9.79 31.34 -17.38
C GLN A 422 -8.59 31.05 -16.46
N ASN A 423 -8.54 31.67 -15.27
CA ASN A 423 -7.58 31.35 -14.19
C ASN A 423 -7.92 30.01 -13.51
N ARG A 424 -8.35 29.00 -14.26
CA ARG A 424 -8.64 27.65 -13.75
C ARG A 424 -7.57 26.68 -14.24
N PRO A 425 -7.12 25.73 -13.41
CA PRO A 425 -6.16 24.72 -13.83
C PRO A 425 -6.67 23.93 -15.03
N VAL A 426 -5.78 23.59 -15.98
CA VAL A 426 -6.18 22.90 -17.22
C VAL A 426 -6.78 21.53 -16.92
N GLY A 427 -6.28 20.83 -15.90
CA GLY A 427 -6.83 19.56 -15.45
C GLY A 427 -8.30 19.64 -15.02
N GLU A 428 -8.71 20.72 -14.37
CA GLU A 428 -10.10 20.94 -13.97
C GLU A 428 -10.99 21.18 -15.19
N GLN A 429 -10.52 22.01 -16.14
CA GLN A 429 -11.25 22.30 -17.38
C GLN A 429 -11.44 21.04 -18.25
N LEU A 430 -10.42 20.18 -18.32
CA LEU A 430 -10.50 18.90 -19.04
C LEU A 430 -11.46 17.92 -18.36
N TYR A 431 -11.47 17.89 -17.02
CA TYR A 431 -12.40 17.07 -16.27
C TYR A 431 -13.86 17.54 -16.48
N ASP A 432 -14.12 18.85 -16.38
CA ASP A 432 -15.41 19.46 -16.70
C ASP A 432 -15.86 19.11 -18.12
N TYR A 433 -14.94 19.17 -19.09
CA TYR A 433 -15.20 18.80 -20.48
C TYR A 433 -15.61 17.33 -20.63
N LEU A 434 -14.92 16.39 -19.95
CA LEU A 434 -15.30 14.98 -19.96
C LEU A 434 -16.67 14.74 -19.32
N ILE A 435 -17.01 15.50 -18.28
CA ILE A 435 -18.33 15.40 -17.64
C ILE A 435 -19.42 15.89 -18.59
N SER A 436 -19.23 17.07 -19.21
CA SER A 436 -20.26 17.70 -20.04
C SER A 436 -20.35 17.09 -21.43
N GLU A 437 -19.25 17.06 -22.18
CA GLU A 437 -19.21 16.59 -23.57
C GLU A 437 -19.00 15.08 -23.66
N GLY A 438 -18.20 14.52 -22.75
CA GLY A 438 -18.03 13.07 -22.61
C GLY A 438 -19.21 12.38 -21.90
N LYS A 439 -20.14 13.16 -21.32
CA LYS A 439 -21.34 12.70 -20.62
C LYS A 439 -21.07 11.68 -19.51
N LEU A 440 -19.92 11.80 -18.84
CA LEU A 440 -19.48 10.79 -17.87
C LEU A 440 -20.49 10.55 -16.75
N ARG A 441 -21.22 11.57 -16.28
CA ARG A 441 -22.27 11.39 -15.26
C ARG A 441 -23.31 10.33 -15.68
N ASP A 442 -23.68 10.32 -16.96
CA ASP A 442 -24.71 9.43 -17.49
C ASP A 442 -24.13 8.08 -17.93
N THR A 443 -22.89 8.07 -18.45
CA THR A 443 -22.27 6.90 -19.10
C THR A 443 -21.36 6.09 -18.17
N TYR A 444 -20.96 6.64 -17.02
CA TYR A 444 -20.05 5.98 -16.10
C TYR A 444 -20.57 4.62 -15.60
N GLY A 445 -21.88 4.49 -15.36
CA GLY A 445 -22.48 3.20 -15.02
C GLY A 445 -22.29 2.13 -16.11
N ASP A 446 -22.35 2.52 -17.38
CA ASP A 446 -22.11 1.61 -18.51
C ASP A 446 -20.63 1.30 -18.69
N PHE A 447 -19.74 2.26 -18.42
CA PHE A 447 -18.31 2.02 -18.36
C PHE A 447 -17.97 0.94 -17.33
N ILE A 448 -18.52 1.03 -16.12
CA ILE A 448 -18.30 0.02 -15.07
C ILE A 448 -18.86 -1.34 -15.47
N ARG A 449 -20.04 -1.37 -16.10
CA ARG A 449 -20.61 -2.62 -16.62
C ARG A 449 -19.70 -3.30 -17.65
N GLN A 450 -19.18 -2.54 -18.61
CA GLN A 450 -18.29 -3.04 -19.66
C GLN A 450 -16.98 -3.56 -19.06
N THR A 451 -16.40 -2.78 -18.15
CA THR A 451 -15.15 -3.13 -17.46
C THR A 451 -15.32 -4.40 -16.62
N LEU A 452 -16.40 -4.49 -15.85
CA LEU A 452 -16.71 -5.67 -15.04
C LEU A 452 -16.83 -6.94 -15.88
N LEU A 453 -17.49 -6.87 -17.05
CA LEU A 453 -17.65 -8.02 -17.94
C LEU A 453 -16.36 -8.42 -18.65
N ALA A 454 -15.56 -7.43 -19.08
CA ALA A 454 -14.26 -7.66 -19.71
C ALA A 454 -13.25 -8.36 -18.76
N ALA A 455 -13.41 -8.15 -17.46
CA ALA A 455 -12.55 -8.67 -16.42
C ALA A 455 -12.91 -10.11 -15.99
N VAL A 456 -14.08 -10.66 -16.36
CA VAL A 456 -14.46 -12.05 -16.02
C VAL A 456 -13.59 -13.05 -16.81
N PRO A 457 -13.05 -14.14 -16.21
CA PRO A 457 -13.30 -14.68 -14.86
C PRO A 457 -12.32 -14.28 -13.77
N GLU A 458 -11.23 -13.59 -14.11
CA GLU A 458 -10.17 -13.18 -13.18
C GLU A 458 -9.97 -11.68 -13.33
N PRO A 459 -10.64 -10.87 -12.49
CA PRO A 459 -10.77 -9.48 -12.83
C PRO A 459 -9.60 -8.64 -12.34
N GLY A 460 -8.72 -9.22 -11.53
CA GLY A 460 -7.69 -8.48 -10.81
C GLY A 460 -8.24 -7.35 -9.92
N LEU A 461 -9.55 -7.27 -9.71
CA LEU A 461 -10.18 -6.13 -9.06
C LEU A 461 -9.89 -6.10 -7.56
N TRP A 462 -9.55 -4.91 -7.09
CA TRP A 462 -9.43 -4.61 -5.67
C TRP A 462 -10.83 -4.62 -5.03
N PHE A 463 -11.10 -5.68 -4.28
CA PHE A 463 -12.33 -5.81 -3.50
C PHE A 463 -12.16 -5.18 -2.12
N GLN A 464 -13.18 -4.43 -1.70
CA GLN A 464 -13.25 -3.87 -0.35
C GLN A 464 -13.79 -4.93 0.64
N PHE A 465 -14.73 -5.75 0.16
CA PHE A 465 -15.39 -6.79 0.94
C PHE A 465 -15.44 -8.09 0.14
N ARG A 466 -15.33 -9.22 0.84
CA ARG A 466 -15.45 -10.54 0.26
C ARG A 466 -16.22 -11.46 1.18
N ILE A 467 -17.24 -12.13 0.64
CA ILE A 467 -18.02 -13.14 1.34
C ILE A 467 -17.67 -14.51 0.74
N LEU A 468 -17.28 -15.44 1.61
CA LEU A 468 -17.00 -16.83 1.29
C LEU A 468 -18.03 -17.70 2.02
N GLU A 469 -18.99 -18.24 1.29
CA GLU A 469 -19.99 -19.16 1.84
C GLU A 469 -19.54 -20.61 1.66
N SER A 470 -19.43 -21.36 2.76
CA SER A 470 -19.13 -22.79 2.76
C SER A 470 -20.32 -23.61 3.27
N LYS A 471 -20.17 -24.92 3.38
CA LYS A 471 -21.18 -25.75 4.04
C LYS A 471 -21.27 -25.45 5.55
N GLU A 472 -20.14 -25.15 6.18
CA GLU A 472 -19.99 -25.10 7.63
C GLU A 472 -20.09 -23.69 8.19
N ASP A 473 -19.57 -22.70 7.46
CA ASP A 473 -19.42 -21.32 7.89
C ASP A 473 -19.52 -20.34 6.73
N THR A 474 -19.81 -19.08 7.06
CA THR A 474 -19.67 -17.94 6.15
C THR A 474 -18.53 -17.08 6.66
N ARG A 475 -17.54 -16.78 5.82
CA ARG A 475 -16.46 -15.85 6.16
C ARG A 475 -16.68 -14.53 5.45
N ILE A 476 -16.63 -13.44 6.20
CA ILE A 476 -16.72 -12.08 5.67
C ILE A 476 -15.34 -11.46 5.86
N LEU A 477 -14.65 -11.21 4.76
CA LEU A 477 -13.36 -10.54 4.73
C LEU A 477 -13.58 -9.08 4.34
N GLN A 478 -12.92 -8.17 5.03
CA GLN A 478 -12.97 -6.74 4.78
C GLN A 478 -11.56 -6.18 4.95
N ARG A 479 -11.22 -5.15 4.17
CA ARG A 479 -9.98 -4.39 4.43
C ARG A 479 -10.12 -3.57 5.72
N PRO A 480 -9.19 -3.72 6.68
CA PRO A 480 -9.27 -3.03 7.97
C PRO A 480 -9.15 -1.51 7.82
N SER A 481 -8.41 -1.08 6.80
CA SER A 481 -8.18 0.33 6.47
C SER A 481 -8.92 0.71 5.19
N ALA A 482 -9.35 1.98 5.13
CA ALA A 482 -9.91 2.60 3.94
C ALA A 482 -8.84 3.11 2.96
N ARG A 483 -7.55 2.97 3.31
CA ARG A 483 -6.43 3.34 2.45
C ARG A 483 -6.44 2.47 1.21
N ILE A 484 -6.49 3.15 0.08
CA ILE A 484 -6.47 2.52 -1.23
C ILE A 484 -5.08 1.91 -1.44
N GLY A 485 -5.04 0.67 -1.94
CA GLY A 485 -3.79 -0.07 -2.17
C GLY A 485 -3.43 -1.06 -1.06
N ASP A 486 -4.03 -0.96 0.14
CA ASP A 486 -3.79 -1.95 1.19
C ASP A 486 -4.19 -3.36 0.73
N THR A 487 -3.32 -4.33 1.01
CA THR A 487 -3.50 -5.74 0.61
C THR A 487 -4.08 -6.61 1.73
N GLU A 488 -3.99 -6.15 2.98
CA GLU A 488 -4.49 -6.87 4.15
C GLU A 488 -6.02 -7.03 4.15
N LEU A 489 -6.46 -8.17 4.67
CA LEU A 489 -7.86 -8.52 4.83
C LEU A 489 -8.05 -9.04 6.26
N SER A 490 -8.88 -8.35 7.03
CA SER A 490 -9.41 -8.86 8.28
C SER A 490 -10.66 -9.68 8.00
N GLY A 491 -10.91 -10.72 8.79
CA GLY A 491 -11.95 -11.71 8.51
C GLY A 491 -12.77 -12.08 9.72
N GLN A 492 -14.10 -11.98 9.59
CA GLN A 492 -15.04 -12.51 10.56
C GLN A 492 -15.58 -13.87 10.10
N ARG A 493 -15.58 -14.86 11.00
CA ARG A 493 -16.18 -16.19 10.76
C ARG A 493 -17.55 -16.30 11.41
N LEU A 494 -18.57 -16.64 10.62
CA LEU A 494 -19.94 -16.85 11.09
C LEU A 494 -20.31 -18.33 10.96
N ALA A 495 -20.50 -19.03 12.08
CA ALA A 495 -20.86 -20.45 12.09
C ALA A 495 -22.36 -20.70 12.27
N SER A 496 -23.05 -19.83 13.02
CA SER A 496 -24.48 -19.95 13.29
C SER A 496 -25.33 -19.59 12.08
N ASP A 497 -26.28 -20.45 11.69
CA ASP A 497 -27.26 -20.19 10.62
C ASP A 497 -27.95 -18.83 10.78
N GLY A 498 -28.28 -18.44 12.02
CA GLY A 498 -28.94 -17.17 12.30
C GLY A 498 -28.06 -15.98 11.89
N GLN A 499 -26.75 -16.05 12.10
CA GLN A 499 -25.82 -14.99 11.69
C GLN A 499 -25.49 -15.06 10.20
N ARG A 500 -25.27 -16.27 9.67
CA ARG A 500 -24.87 -16.53 8.28
C ARG A 500 -25.87 -16.01 7.26
N TYR A 501 -27.16 -16.18 7.52
CA TYR A 501 -28.26 -15.85 6.58
C TYR A 501 -29.06 -14.61 6.98
N ASN A 502 -28.52 -13.81 7.91
CA ASN A 502 -28.98 -12.46 8.16
C ASN A 502 -28.56 -11.50 7.02
N GLU A 503 -29.10 -10.29 7.06
CA GLU A 503 -28.67 -9.22 6.19
C GLU A 503 -27.27 -8.76 6.57
N HIS A 504 -26.33 -8.85 5.63
CA HIS A 504 -24.97 -8.34 5.79
C HIS A 504 -24.90 -6.95 5.16
N LYS A 505 -24.59 -5.93 5.96
CA LYS A 505 -24.55 -4.53 5.52
C LYS A 505 -23.11 -4.05 5.42
N PHE A 506 -22.75 -3.56 4.25
CA PHE A 506 -21.43 -3.02 3.96
C PHE A 506 -21.52 -1.54 3.68
N LYS A 507 -20.90 -0.74 4.53
CA LYS A 507 -20.84 0.72 4.39
C LYS A 507 -19.53 1.12 3.74
N MET A 508 -19.60 2.04 2.77
CA MET A 508 -18.44 2.53 2.04
C MET A 508 -18.67 3.96 1.56
N THR A 509 -17.60 4.76 1.53
CA THR A 509 -17.63 6.12 0.98
C THR A 509 -16.95 6.10 -0.38
N LEU A 510 -17.64 6.59 -1.41
CA LEU A 510 -17.12 6.63 -2.77
C LEU A 510 -16.93 8.08 -3.18
N GLY A 511 -15.72 8.42 -3.61
CA GLY A 511 -15.43 9.71 -4.21
C GLY A 511 -15.98 9.83 -5.63
N PRO A 512 -15.75 10.96 -6.31
CA PRO A 512 -16.36 11.25 -7.59
C PRO A 512 -15.90 10.28 -8.68
N LEU A 513 -16.84 9.76 -9.47
CA LEU A 513 -16.58 8.77 -10.54
C LEU A 513 -15.66 7.63 -10.08
N THR A 514 -15.95 7.06 -8.90
CA THR A 514 -15.23 5.90 -8.35
C THR A 514 -16.15 4.70 -8.17
N THR A 515 -15.56 3.51 -8.01
CA THR A 515 -16.25 2.24 -7.83
C THR A 515 -15.59 1.43 -6.72
N ARG A 516 -16.38 0.67 -5.98
CA ARG A 516 -15.93 -0.34 -5.02
C ARG A 516 -16.53 -1.69 -5.38
N PHE A 517 -15.74 -2.74 -5.15
CA PHE A 517 -16.12 -4.10 -5.52
C PHE A 517 -16.33 -4.98 -4.28
N VAL A 518 -17.36 -5.81 -4.34
CA VAL A 518 -17.64 -6.87 -3.37
C VAL A 518 -17.71 -8.20 -4.08
N LEU A 519 -16.98 -9.19 -3.59
CA LEU A 519 -16.99 -10.55 -4.12
C LEU A 519 -17.81 -11.46 -3.21
N VAL A 520 -18.86 -12.09 -3.73
CA VAL A 520 -19.63 -13.11 -3.03
C VAL A 520 -19.42 -14.45 -3.72
N SER A 521 -18.71 -15.37 -3.08
CA SER A 521 -18.44 -16.71 -3.62
C SER A 521 -18.97 -17.79 -2.70
N ALA A 522 -19.26 -18.96 -3.26
CA ALA A 522 -19.66 -20.10 -2.46
C ALA A 522 -18.96 -21.38 -2.92
N ASP A 523 -18.38 -22.09 -1.96
CA ASP A 523 -17.78 -23.41 -2.15
C ASP A 523 -18.69 -24.48 -1.56
N VAL A 524 -19.79 -24.74 -2.28
CA VAL A 524 -20.83 -25.67 -1.88
C VAL A 524 -21.35 -26.43 -3.09
N LYS A 525 -21.70 -27.71 -2.88
CA LYS A 525 -22.29 -28.55 -3.94
C LYS A 525 -23.74 -28.16 -4.26
N ASP A 526 -24.45 -27.61 -3.28
CA ASP A 526 -25.85 -27.21 -3.42
C ASP A 526 -25.94 -25.76 -3.92
N SER A 527 -26.94 -25.48 -4.75
CA SER A 527 -27.20 -24.12 -5.25
C SER A 527 -27.62 -23.20 -4.11
N ARG A 528 -26.91 -22.08 -3.95
CA ARG A 528 -27.26 -20.98 -3.06
C ARG A 528 -27.86 -19.83 -3.86
N SER A 529 -28.54 -18.93 -3.14
CA SER A 529 -28.95 -17.67 -3.72
C SER A 529 -28.48 -16.47 -2.89
N ALA A 530 -28.29 -15.36 -3.58
CA ALA A 530 -27.85 -14.10 -3.01
C ALA A 530 -28.80 -12.98 -3.45
N GLY A 531 -29.19 -12.13 -2.50
CA GLY A 531 -29.92 -10.90 -2.76
C GLY A 531 -29.04 -9.68 -2.53
N PHE A 532 -29.24 -8.63 -3.32
CA PHE A 532 -28.50 -7.37 -3.22
C PHE A 532 -29.47 -6.19 -3.18
N LYS A 533 -29.25 -5.25 -2.27
CA LYS A 533 -29.92 -3.94 -2.21
C LYS A 533 -28.90 -2.86 -1.96
N LEU A 534 -29.12 -1.69 -2.54
CA LEU A 534 -28.19 -0.57 -2.44
C LEU A 534 -28.93 0.68 -1.99
N ALA A 535 -28.31 1.41 -1.07
CA ALA A 535 -28.72 2.75 -0.68
C ALA A 535 -27.52 3.71 -0.76
N VAL A 536 -27.81 4.96 -1.12
CA VAL A 536 -26.89 6.10 -1.13
C VAL A 536 -27.45 7.18 -0.22
N ASP A 537 -26.67 7.63 0.76
CA ASP A 537 -27.05 8.62 1.77
C ASP A 537 -28.42 8.32 2.43
N GLY A 538 -28.71 7.03 2.65
CA GLY A 538 -29.96 6.55 3.24
C GLY A 538 -31.14 6.40 2.27
N THR A 539 -30.97 6.74 0.99
CA THR A 539 -32.00 6.59 -0.06
C THR A 539 -31.70 5.39 -0.95
N ILE A 540 -32.70 4.59 -1.27
CA ILE A 540 -32.54 3.43 -2.18
C ILE A 540 -32.09 3.92 -3.56
N THR A 541 -31.15 3.21 -4.19
CA THR A 541 -30.58 3.58 -5.48
C THR A 541 -30.35 2.35 -6.35
N ASP A 542 -30.17 2.56 -7.64
CA ASP A 542 -29.89 1.52 -8.61
C ASP A 542 -28.41 1.44 -9.03
N THR A 543 -27.53 2.24 -8.42
CA THR A 543 -26.13 2.48 -8.85
C THR A 543 -25.17 1.34 -8.52
N GLY A 544 -25.54 0.12 -8.90
CA GLY A 544 -24.70 -1.06 -8.80
C GLY A 544 -24.98 -2.12 -9.86
N TRP A 545 -23.95 -2.91 -10.16
CA TRP A 545 -23.98 -4.04 -11.08
C TRP A 545 -23.60 -5.33 -10.36
N VAL A 546 -24.20 -6.45 -10.74
CA VAL A 546 -23.79 -7.79 -10.31
C VAL A 546 -23.47 -8.64 -11.52
N ALA A 547 -22.23 -9.10 -11.62
CA ALA A 547 -21.77 -10.03 -12.66
C ALA A 547 -21.52 -11.42 -12.07
N GLY A 548 -22.04 -12.46 -12.71
CA GLY A 548 -21.77 -13.84 -12.35
C GLY A 548 -20.49 -14.36 -12.99
N VAL A 549 -19.62 -14.98 -12.20
CA VAL A 549 -18.45 -15.74 -12.67
C VAL A 549 -18.86 -17.18 -12.90
N PRO A 550 -18.86 -17.70 -14.15
CA PRO A 550 -19.28 -19.06 -14.42
C PRO A 550 -18.45 -20.10 -13.66
N ALA A 551 -19.11 -21.12 -13.12
CA ALA A 551 -18.45 -22.22 -12.41
C ALA A 551 -17.73 -23.19 -13.38
N GLY A 552 -16.60 -22.77 -13.94
CA GLY A 552 -15.71 -23.59 -14.76
C GLY A 552 -16.34 -24.22 -16.01
N ALA A 553 -15.61 -25.17 -16.63
CA ALA A 553 -15.96 -25.76 -17.93
C ALA A 553 -17.28 -26.56 -17.99
N ARG A 554 -17.91 -26.84 -16.84
CA ARG A 554 -19.20 -27.57 -16.77
C ARG A 554 -20.41 -26.66 -16.65
N SER A 555 -20.22 -25.36 -16.38
CA SER A 555 -21.32 -24.40 -16.32
C SER A 555 -21.75 -23.98 -17.72
N THR A 556 -23.06 -23.95 -17.97
CA THR A 556 -23.66 -23.39 -19.19
C THR A 556 -24.02 -21.91 -19.01
N ALA A 557 -23.80 -21.35 -17.82
CA ALA A 557 -24.09 -19.96 -17.51
C ALA A 557 -23.09 -19.04 -18.21
N LYS A 558 -23.61 -17.99 -18.85
CA LYS A 558 -22.78 -16.92 -19.43
C LYS A 558 -22.58 -15.82 -18.39
N SER A 559 -21.42 -15.18 -18.44
CA SER A 559 -21.16 -13.97 -17.66
C SER A 559 -22.06 -12.84 -18.18
N GLU A 560 -22.97 -12.39 -17.34
CA GLU A 560 -23.83 -11.23 -17.60
C GLU A 560 -23.83 -10.32 -16.37
N ALA A 561 -23.80 -9.02 -16.60
CA ALA A 561 -23.88 -8.00 -15.57
C ALA A 561 -25.33 -7.48 -15.49
N LYS A 562 -25.95 -7.65 -14.33
CA LYS A 562 -27.34 -7.25 -14.03
C LYS A 562 -27.33 -6.04 -13.11
N ARG A 563 -28.15 -5.04 -13.42
CA ARG A 563 -28.30 -3.83 -12.59
C ARG A 563 -29.01 -4.22 -11.29
N ILE A 564 -28.64 -3.61 -10.17
CA ILE A 564 -29.37 -3.73 -8.91
C ILE A 564 -30.56 -2.77 -8.98
N PRO A 565 -31.82 -3.22 -9.08
CA PRO A 565 -32.96 -2.31 -9.05
C PRO A 565 -33.26 -1.88 -7.61
N GLU A 566 -34.07 -0.84 -7.45
CA GLU A 566 -34.47 -0.30 -6.14
C GLU A 566 -35.16 -1.37 -5.24
N ASP A 567 -35.93 -2.28 -5.84
CA ASP A 567 -36.60 -3.38 -5.11
C ASP A 567 -35.63 -4.50 -4.67
N GLY A 568 -34.38 -4.48 -5.16
CA GLY A 568 -33.33 -5.44 -4.91
C GLY A 568 -33.18 -6.49 -6.03
N LEU A 569 -31.95 -6.99 -6.20
CA LEU A 569 -31.60 -8.01 -7.19
C LEU A 569 -31.42 -9.37 -6.53
N HIS A 570 -32.13 -10.39 -6.99
CA HIS A 570 -31.96 -11.76 -6.54
C HIS A 570 -31.26 -12.60 -7.61
N VAL A 571 -30.20 -13.29 -7.21
CA VAL A 571 -29.40 -14.16 -8.07
C VAL A 571 -29.37 -15.57 -7.48
N THR A 572 -29.73 -16.56 -8.30
CA THR A 572 -29.70 -17.99 -7.97
C THR A 572 -28.51 -18.68 -8.64
N GLY A 573 -28.17 -19.88 -8.19
CA GLY A 573 -27.11 -20.67 -8.84
C GLY A 573 -25.71 -20.44 -8.28
N LEU A 574 -25.56 -19.71 -7.17
CA LEU A 574 -24.25 -19.51 -6.54
C LEU A 574 -23.73 -20.84 -5.97
N GLY A 575 -22.48 -21.20 -6.28
CA GLY A 575 -21.83 -22.48 -5.96
C GLY A 575 -22.05 -23.57 -7.00
N LYS A 576 -23.07 -23.44 -7.86
CA LYS A 576 -23.40 -24.43 -8.91
C LYS A 576 -23.20 -23.90 -10.33
N ASP A 577 -23.90 -22.84 -10.67
CA ASP A 577 -23.87 -22.21 -11.99
C ASP A 577 -22.79 -21.11 -12.03
N TYR A 578 -22.62 -20.41 -10.90
CA TYR A 578 -21.60 -19.37 -10.70
C TYR A 578 -20.68 -19.73 -9.53
N SER A 579 -19.36 -19.64 -9.71
CA SER A 579 -18.38 -19.78 -8.62
C SER A 579 -18.35 -18.55 -7.72
N GLY A 580 -18.69 -17.39 -8.27
CA GLY A 580 -18.82 -16.15 -7.52
C GLY A 580 -19.68 -15.12 -8.23
N LEU A 581 -20.09 -14.11 -7.49
CA LEU A 581 -20.81 -12.92 -7.95
C LEU A 581 -19.94 -11.72 -7.60
N TRP A 582 -19.63 -10.90 -8.60
CA TRP A 582 -18.96 -9.63 -8.39
C TRP A 582 -19.98 -8.52 -8.40
N VAL A 583 -20.00 -7.76 -7.32
CA VAL A 583 -20.86 -6.61 -7.15
C VAL A 583 -19.99 -5.38 -7.31
N ALA A 584 -20.31 -4.53 -8.28
CA ALA A 584 -19.73 -3.22 -8.45
C ALA A 584 -20.72 -2.18 -7.92
N VAL A 585 -20.32 -1.41 -6.92
CA VAL A 585 -21.05 -0.24 -6.41
C VAL A 585 -20.29 0.99 -6.89
N PHE A 586 -20.96 1.91 -7.58
CA PHE A 586 -20.28 3.04 -8.22
C PHE A 586 -20.97 4.37 -7.92
N ASN A 587 -20.17 5.43 -7.85
CA ASN A 587 -20.64 6.79 -7.71
C ASN A 587 -20.62 7.49 -9.08
N PRO A 588 -21.78 7.74 -9.72
CA PRO A 588 -21.85 8.47 -10.97
C PRO A 588 -21.77 10.01 -10.78
N ASP A 589 -21.81 10.52 -9.54
CA ASP A 589 -21.61 11.95 -9.30
C ASP A 589 -20.14 12.32 -9.56
N PRO A 590 -19.88 13.30 -10.45
CA PRO A 590 -18.53 13.73 -10.75
C PRO A 590 -17.96 14.79 -9.80
N LEU A 591 -18.72 15.26 -8.81
CA LEU A 591 -18.28 16.33 -7.92
C LEU A 591 -18.29 15.92 -6.45
N ALA A 592 -19.27 15.12 -6.02
CA ALA A 592 -19.49 14.85 -4.60
C ALA A 592 -19.13 13.43 -4.18
N ASP A 593 -18.63 13.32 -2.96
CA ASP A 593 -18.50 12.05 -2.26
C ASP A 593 -19.87 11.61 -1.73
N HIS A 594 -20.16 10.31 -1.81
CA HIS A 594 -21.43 9.74 -1.35
C HIS A 594 -21.19 8.51 -0.47
N ARG A 595 -22.07 8.32 0.53
CA ARG A 595 -22.02 7.16 1.43
C ARG A 595 -22.98 6.09 0.95
N TYR A 596 -22.43 4.94 0.61
CA TYR A 596 -23.17 3.78 0.14
C TYR A 596 -23.32 2.73 1.24
N GLU A 597 -24.50 2.11 1.28
CA GLU A 597 -24.78 0.91 2.07
C GLU A 597 -25.24 -0.20 1.13
N LEU A 598 -24.42 -1.24 0.96
CA LEU A 598 -24.76 -2.46 0.23
C LEU A 598 -25.26 -3.51 1.21
N SER A 599 -26.50 -3.94 1.05
CA SER A 599 -27.09 -5.05 1.78
C SER A 599 -27.01 -6.34 0.95
N VAL A 600 -26.39 -7.37 1.52
CA VAL A 600 -26.26 -8.71 0.93
C VAL A 600 -27.04 -9.73 1.75
N PHE A 601 -27.90 -10.50 1.08
CA PHE A 601 -28.75 -11.52 1.70
C PHE A 601 -28.36 -12.90 1.16
N LEU A 602 -27.77 -13.76 1.98
CA LEU A 602 -27.51 -15.14 1.59
C LEU A 602 -28.69 -16.04 1.93
N ARG A 603 -28.96 -17.04 1.08
CA ARG A 603 -30.01 -18.05 1.30
C ARG A 603 -29.53 -19.45 0.91
N LYS A 604 -29.94 -20.45 1.71
CA LYS A 604 -29.74 -21.87 1.41
C LYS A 604 -30.58 -22.37 0.24
N ASP A 605 -31.72 -21.73 -0.01
CA ASP A 605 -32.66 -22.10 -1.06
C ASP A 605 -32.71 -21.04 -2.19
N SER A 606 -33.55 -21.30 -3.19
CA SER A 606 -33.76 -20.42 -4.34
C SER A 606 -34.87 -19.40 -4.13
N ARG A 607 -35.40 -19.23 -2.91
CA ARG A 607 -36.46 -18.25 -2.66
C ARG A 607 -35.86 -16.84 -2.57
N SER A 608 -36.56 -15.89 -3.20
CA SER A 608 -36.16 -14.48 -3.13
C SER A 608 -36.22 -13.98 -1.69
N PRO A 609 -35.20 -13.25 -1.21
CA PRO A 609 -35.25 -12.56 0.08
C PRO A 609 -36.15 -11.32 0.04
N PHE A 610 -36.55 -10.87 -1.15
CA PHE A 610 -37.40 -9.69 -1.33
C PHE A 610 -38.86 -10.12 -1.47
N LYS A 611 -39.72 -9.52 -0.64
CA LYS A 611 -41.17 -9.68 -0.77
C LYS A 611 -41.61 -8.95 -2.04
N THR A 612 -42.08 -9.67 -3.03
CA THR A 612 -42.84 -9.07 -4.13
C THR A 612 -44.07 -8.38 -3.55
N LYS A 613 -44.20 -7.06 -3.75
CA LYS A 613 -45.49 -6.40 -3.59
C LYS A 613 -46.41 -6.99 -4.65
N GLY A 614 -47.40 -7.77 -4.20
CA GLY A 614 -48.49 -8.26 -5.05
C GLY A 614 -49.48 -7.16 -5.38
#